data_AF-A0A7C2N5B1-F1
#
_entry.id   AF-A0A7C2N5B1-F1
#
_cell.length_a   1.000
_cell.length_b   1.000
_cell.length_c   1.000
_cell.angle_alpha   90.00
_cell.angle_beta   90.00
_cell.angle_gamma   90.00
#
_symmetry.space_group_name_H-M   'P 1'
#
loop_
_entity.id
_entity.type
_entity.pdbx_description
1 polymer ?
#
loop_
_entity_poly.entity_id
_entity_poly.type
_entity_poly.pdbx_seq_one_letter_code
_entity_poly.pdbx_strand_id
1 'polypeptide(L)'
;MNKTLEYEEEVRTGSLTKCPFCGEDIAFTTLTNWDAPVPFFYSNLGNDVALRKSDIKRVDEYFLSGKKSLPELEELWNKIVNSLPPAPDGGKFELWSNVKCPHCKTEIPYNKGVRDINIRIWDPHIILIDGAVVLDDTFEDSWRVKVKVVQGDDKAN
;
A
#
# COMPACT_ATOMS: atom_id res chain seq x y z
N MET A 1 2.99 -6.51 28.48
CA MET A 1 3.97 -5.45 28.16
C MET A 1 4.02 -5.34 26.64
N ASN A 2 3.36 -4.34 26.05
CA ASN A 2 3.46 -4.09 24.61
C ASN A 2 4.83 -3.47 24.36
N LYS A 3 5.75 -4.25 23.79
CA LYS A 3 7.00 -3.73 23.25
C LYS A 3 6.60 -2.87 22.06
N THR A 4 6.79 -1.55 22.16
CA THR A 4 6.65 -0.67 20.99
C THR A 4 7.66 -1.15 19.97
N LEU A 5 7.19 -1.68 18.84
CA LEU A 5 8.07 -2.04 17.72
C LEU A 5 8.59 -0.73 17.12
N GLU A 6 9.90 -0.55 17.17
CA GLU A 6 10.58 0.54 16.46
C GLU A 6 10.88 0.04 15.04
N TYR A 7 10.49 0.82 14.05
CA TYR A 7 10.71 0.53 12.63
C TYR A 7 11.77 1.50 12.10
N GLU A 8 12.70 1.02 11.28
CA GLU A 8 13.65 1.91 10.60
C GLU A 8 12.89 2.87 9.67
N GLU A 9 13.31 4.14 9.63
CA GLU A 9 12.69 5.11 8.73
C GLU A 9 13.36 5.08 7.36
N GLU A 10 12.56 4.91 6.30
CA GLU A 10 13.02 5.10 4.93
C GLU A 10 12.53 6.46 4.41
N VAL A 11 13.48 7.35 4.12
CA VAL A 11 13.18 8.68 3.58
C VAL A 11 12.97 8.58 2.07
N ARG A 12 11.77 8.96 1.62
CA ARG A 12 11.41 8.97 0.19
C ARG A 12 10.96 10.36 -0.24
N THR A 13 11.38 10.76 -1.44
CA THR A 13 10.89 11.99 -2.06
C THR A 13 9.43 11.84 -2.45
N GLY A 14 8.60 12.80 -2.09
CA GLY A 14 7.17 12.76 -2.40
C GLY A 14 6.55 14.14 -2.58
N SER A 15 5.22 14.15 -2.58
CA SER A 15 4.40 15.33 -2.89
C SER A 15 3.36 15.56 -1.80
N LEU A 16 2.74 16.73 -1.85
CA LEU A 16 1.52 17.05 -1.10
C LEU A 16 0.30 16.94 -1.99
N THR A 17 -0.80 16.46 -1.44
CA THR A 17 -2.13 16.57 -2.04
C THR A 17 -3.15 16.98 -0.98
N LYS A 18 -4.24 17.60 -1.40
CA LYS A 18 -5.34 18.00 -0.50
C LYS A 18 -6.31 16.84 -0.33
N CYS A 19 -6.68 16.55 0.92
CA CYS A 19 -7.77 15.62 1.19
C CYS A 19 -9.08 16.15 0.58
N PRO A 20 -9.81 15.36 -0.24
CA PRO A 20 -11.07 15.83 -0.82
C PRO A 20 -12.22 15.95 0.21
N PHE A 21 -12.03 15.43 1.43
CA PHE A 21 -13.05 15.44 2.48
C PHE A 21 -12.83 16.51 3.54
N CYS A 22 -11.60 16.70 4.02
CA CYS A 22 -11.28 17.68 5.06
C CYS A 22 -10.41 18.85 4.61
N GLY A 23 -9.86 18.84 3.39
CA GLY A 23 -9.01 19.91 2.87
C GLY A 23 -7.59 19.98 3.44
N GLU A 24 -7.23 19.07 4.35
CA GLU A 24 -5.87 19.02 4.92
C GLU A 24 -4.85 18.48 3.92
N ASP A 25 -3.59 18.92 4.07
CA ASP A 25 -2.48 18.43 3.27
C ASP A 25 -2.07 17.03 3.70
N ILE A 26 -1.92 16.15 2.72
CA ILE A 26 -1.47 14.77 2.87
C ILE A 26 -0.14 14.64 2.14
N ALA A 27 0.92 14.33 2.90
CA ALA A 27 2.22 13.97 2.34
C ALA A 27 2.22 12.49 1.95
N PHE A 28 2.62 12.22 0.71
CA PHE A 28 2.69 10.86 0.18
C PHE A 28 3.84 10.70 -0.83
N THR A 29 4.27 9.46 -1.02
CA THR A 29 5.10 9.02 -2.15
C THR A 29 4.41 7.87 -2.87
N THR A 30 4.84 7.55 -4.08
CA THR A 30 4.32 6.40 -4.82
C THR A 30 5.46 5.42 -5.12
N LEU A 31 5.22 4.12 -4.92
CA LEU A 31 6.04 3.07 -5.52
C LEU A 31 5.40 2.64 -6.83
N THR A 32 6.20 2.63 -7.90
CA THR A 32 5.81 2.23 -9.25
C THR A 32 6.92 1.38 -9.88
N ASN A 33 6.77 1.05 -11.17
CA ASN A 33 7.74 0.32 -12.00
C ASN A 33 7.81 -1.18 -11.69
N TRP A 34 6.67 -1.85 -11.84
CA TRP A 34 6.58 -3.29 -11.74
C TRP A 34 6.14 -3.87 -13.08
N ASP A 35 6.92 -4.84 -13.57
CA ASP A 35 6.66 -5.52 -14.85
C ASP A 35 5.58 -6.61 -14.73
N ALA A 36 5.13 -6.89 -13.50
CA ALA A 36 4.09 -7.86 -13.15
C ALA A 36 3.18 -7.31 -12.03
N PRO A 37 1.98 -7.88 -11.83
CA PRO A 37 1.13 -7.61 -10.68
C PRO A 37 1.87 -7.71 -9.36
N VAL A 38 1.66 -6.72 -8.49
CA VAL A 38 2.27 -6.71 -7.16
C VAL A 38 1.18 -6.89 -6.11
N PRO A 39 1.28 -7.91 -5.26
CA PRO A 39 0.33 -8.10 -4.18
C PRO A 39 0.64 -7.13 -3.04
N PHE A 40 -0.09 -6.02 -2.98
CA PHE A 40 -0.03 -5.06 -1.87
C PHE A 40 -1.41 -4.78 -1.27
N PHE A 41 -1.44 -4.52 0.04
CA PHE A 41 -2.69 -4.39 0.79
C PHE A 41 -2.59 -3.30 1.84
N TYR A 42 -3.59 -2.41 1.89
CA TYR A 42 -3.68 -1.38 2.92
C TYR A 42 -4.38 -1.93 4.16
N SER A 43 -3.96 -1.45 5.34
CA SER A 43 -4.70 -1.66 6.58
C SER A 43 -6.06 -0.99 6.51
N ASN A 44 -7.09 -1.64 7.04
CA ASN A 44 -8.45 -1.12 7.12
C ASN A 44 -8.65 -0.01 8.17
N LEU A 45 -7.66 0.27 9.03
CA LEU A 45 -7.74 1.36 10.02
C LEU A 45 -6.93 2.60 9.60
N GLY A 46 -5.71 2.39 9.13
CA GLY A 46 -4.78 3.45 8.76
C GLY A 46 -4.25 3.31 7.34
N ASN A 47 -2.95 3.58 7.20
CA ASN A 47 -2.25 3.62 5.92
C ASN A 47 -1.08 2.64 5.85
N ASP A 48 -0.93 1.76 6.85
CA ASP A 48 0.07 0.71 6.81
C ASP A 48 -0.16 -0.18 5.58
N VAL A 49 0.92 -0.65 4.97
CA VAL A 49 0.90 -1.42 3.73
C VAL A 49 1.62 -2.74 3.92
N ALA A 50 0.97 -3.85 3.61
CA ALA A 50 1.67 -5.11 3.43
C ALA A 50 2.24 -5.18 2.01
N LEU A 51 3.56 -5.32 1.91
CA LEU A 51 4.31 -5.46 0.66
C LEU A 51 5.47 -6.44 0.89
N ARG A 52 5.13 -7.73 0.92
CA ARG A 52 6.06 -8.81 1.27
C ARG A 52 6.78 -9.34 0.04
N LYS A 53 8.10 -9.49 0.11
CA LYS A 53 8.89 -10.09 -0.98
C LYS A 53 8.45 -11.52 -1.29
N SER A 54 8.09 -12.31 -0.26
CA SER A 54 7.59 -13.68 -0.47
C SER A 54 6.28 -13.73 -1.25
N ASP A 55 5.40 -12.74 -1.11
CA ASP A 55 4.14 -12.69 -1.85
C ASP A 55 4.36 -12.26 -3.30
N ILE A 56 5.25 -11.29 -3.55
CA ILE A 56 5.68 -10.91 -4.90
C ILE A 56 6.22 -12.16 -5.63
N LYS A 57 7.11 -12.92 -4.98
CA LYS A 57 7.65 -14.15 -5.55
C LYS A 57 6.57 -15.19 -5.88
N ARG A 58 5.55 -15.35 -5.03
CA ARG A 58 4.42 -16.27 -5.30
C ARG A 58 3.64 -15.85 -6.55
N VAL A 59 3.46 -14.55 -6.76
CA VAL A 59 2.80 -14.02 -7.96
C VAL A 59 3.68 -14.22 -9.19
N ASP A 60 4.98 -13.96 -9.10
CA ASP A 60 5.92 -14.22 -10.19
C ASP A 60 5.93 -15.70 -10.60
N GLU A 61 5.99 -16.61 -9.61
CA GLU A 61 5.90 -18.06 -9.83
C GLU A 61 4.58 -18.47 -10.50
N TYR A 62 3.46 -17.83 -10.11
CA TYR A 62 2.17 -18.04 -10.77
C TYR A 62 2.24 -17.68 -12.26
N PHE A 63 2.80 -16.52 -12.61
CA PHE A 63 2.95 -16.11 -14.02
C PHE A 63 3.92 -16.98 -14.81
N LEU A 64 5.02 -17.42 -14.19
CA LEU A 64 6.00 -18.32 -14.81
C LEU A 64 5.44 -19.72 -15.06
N SER A 65 4.46 -20.17 -14.26
CA SER A 65 3.82 -21.48 -14.44
C SER A 65 2.95 -21.59 -15.70
N GLY A 66 2.76 -20.49 -16.45
CA GLY A 66 1.90 -20.43 -17.62
C GLY A 66 0.40 -20.38 -17.29
N LYS A 67 0.03 -20.42 -16.02
CA LYS A 67 -1.34 -20.18 -15.54
C LYS A 67 -1.63 -18.68 -15.55
N LYS A 68 -2.73 -18.30 -16.18
CA LYS A 68 -3.15 -16.89 -16.36
C LYS A 68 -4.67 -16.74 -16.30
N SER A 69 -5.33 -17.47 -15.41
CA SER A 69 -6.76 -17.32 -15.21
C SER A 69 -7.04 -16.33 -14.09
N LEU A 70 -7.94 -15.37 -14.35
CA LEU A 70 -8.34 -14.39 -13.34
C LEU A 70 -8.87 -15.04 -12.05
N PRO A 71 -9.69 -16.12 -12.08
CA PRO A 71 -10.17 -16.75 -10.86
C PRO A 71 -9.06 -17.34 -9.98
N GLU A 72 -8.04 -17.97 -10.58
CA GLU A 72 -6.89 -18.49 -9.82
C GLU A 72 -6.04 -17.35 -9.24
N LEU A 73 -5.89 -16.25 -9.98
CA LEU A 73 -5.17 -15.07 -9.52
C LEU A 73 -5.88 -14.39 -8.35
N GLU A 74 -7.21 -14.31 -8.40
CA GLU A 74 -8.04 -13.84 -7.29
C GLU A 74 -7.93 -14.77 -6.06
N GLU A 75 -7.95 -16.10 -6.27
CA GLU A 75 -7.73 -17.07 -5.20
C GLU A 75 -6.35 -16.88 -4.55
N LEU A 76 -5.31 -16.62 -5.35
CA LEU A 76 -3.97 -16.32 -4.86
C LEU A 76 -3.95 -15.03 -4.02
N TRP A 77 -4.58 -13.94 -4.47
CA TRP A 77 -4.68 -12.70 -3.69
C TRP A 77 -5.40 -12.94 -2.35
N ASN A 78 -6.50 -13.68 -2.35
CA ASN A 78 -7.24 -14.01 -1.13
C ASN A 78 -6.39 -14.85 -0.16
N LYS A 79 -5.64 -15.84 -0.67
CA LYS A 79 -4.70 -16.63 0.15
C LYS A 79 -3.62 -15.76 0.77
N ILE A 80 -3.08 -14.82 -0.01
CA ILE A 80 -2.07 -13.87 0.47
C ILE A 80 -2.65 -13.03 1.60
N VAL A 81 -3.78 -12.34 1.38
CA VAL A 81 -4.45 -11.49 2.39
C VAL A 81 -4.72 -12.25 3.69
N ASN A 82 -5.26 -13.47 3.59
CA ASN A 82 -5.59 -14.29 4.76
C ASN A 82 -4.35 -14.78 5.53
N SER A 83 -3.16 -14.73 4.91
CA SER A 83 -1.89 -15.10 5.54
C SER A 83 -1.14 -13.92 6.15
N LEU A 84 -1.65 -12.70 6.01
CA LEU A 84 -1.02 -11.51 6.56
C LEU A 84 -1.22 -11.46 8.08
N PRO A 85 -0.20 -11.01 8.85
CA PRO A 85 -0.38 -10.74 10.26
C PRO A 85 -1.28 -9.52 10.47
N PRO A 86 -1.70 -9.23 11.73
CA PRO A 86 -2.31 -7.95 12.07
C PRO A 86 -1.44 -6.78 11.61
N ALA A 87 -2.07 -5.68 11.20
CA ALA A 87 -1.36 -4.47 10.83
C ALA A 87 -0.72 -3.79 12.07
N PRO A 88 0.41 -3.09 11.93
CA PRO A 88 1.06 -2.37 13.04
C PRO A 88 0.17 -1.36 13.74
N ASP A 89 -0.73 -0.71 13.00
CA ASP A 89 -1.78 0.18 13.54
C ASP A 89 -2.92 -0.53 14.32
N GLY A 90 -2.84 -1.86 14.45
CA GLY A 90 -3.84 -2.70 15.11
C GLY A 90 -4.99 -3.14 14.21
N GLY A 91 -4.98 -2.75 12.93
CA GLY A 91 -5.97 -3.11 11.92
C GLY A 91 -5.73 -4.46 11.26
N LYS A 92 -6.41 -4.66 10.14
CA LYS A 92 -6.23 -5.81 9.24
C LYS A 92 -5.97 -5.33 7.84
N PHE A 93 -5.07 -6.00 7.14
CA PHE A 93 -4.88 -5.78 5.71
C PHE A 93 -6.04 -6.37 4.91
N GLU A 94 -6.54 -5.61 3.94
CA GLU A 94 -7.67 -6.04 3.12
C GLU A 94 -7.45 -5.73 1.64
N LEU A 95 -8.00 -6.59 0.78
CA LEU A 95 -7.95 -6.44 -0.67
C LEU A 95 -8.52 -5.09 -1.14
N TRP A 96 -9.65 -4.70 -0.54
CA TRP A 96 -10.44 -3.54 -0.96
C TRP A 96 -10.22 -2.30 -0.11
N SER A 97 -9.35 -2.36 0.90
CA SER A 97 -9.02 -1.15 1.63
C SER A 97 -8.10 -0.27 0.79
N ASN A 98 -8.32 1.04 0.88
CA ASN A 98 -7.54 2.06 0.21
C ASN A 98 -6.87 2.98 1.22
N VAL A 99 -6.07 3.89 0.68
CA VAL A 99 -5.47 5.00 1.42
C VAL A 99 -6.54 5.79 2.17
N LYS A 100 -6.24 6.16 3.40
CA LYS A 100 -7.07 7.02 4.25
C LYS A 100 -6.38 8.35 4.47
N CYS A 101 -7.16 9.40 4.65
CA CYS A 101 -6.61 10.66 5.11
C CYS A 101 -6.02 10.48 6.52
N PRO A 102 -4.74 10.84 6.79
CA PRO A 102 -4.17 10.74 8.12
C PRO A 102 -4.87 11.65 9.15
N HIS A 103 -5.55 12.70 8.69
CA HIS A 103 -6.22 13.69 9.53
C HIS A 103 -7.66 13.30 9.86
N CYS A 104 -8.52 13.08 8.85
CA CYS A 104 -9.94 12.77 9.07
C CYS A 104 -10.27 11.26 9.03
N LYS A 105 -9.30 10.40 8.72
CA LYS A 105 -9.43 8.93 8.62
C LYS A 105 -10.40 8.44 7.54
N THR A 106 -11.02 9.33 6.77
CA THR A 106 -11.88 8.94 5.64
C THR A 106 -11.04 8.24 4.57
N GLU A 107 -11.52 7.09 4.10
CA GLU A 107 -10.93 6.37 2.99
C GLU A 107 -11.09 7.17 1.69
N ILE A 108 -9.98 7.35 0.98
CA ILE A 108 -9.93 8.04 -0.30
C ILE A 108 -10.22 7.00 -1.38
N PRO A 109 -11.37 7.08 -2.07
CA PRO A 109 -11.79 6.04 -2.97
C PRO A 109 -10.87 5.95 -4.18
N TYR A 110 -10.28 4.78 -4.39
CA TYR A 110 -9.60 4.43 -5.63
C TYR A 110 -10.62 4.23 -6.75
N ASN A 111 -10.28 4.67 -7.98
CA ASN A 111 -11.12 4.50 -9.18
C ASN A 111 -12.61 4.85 -8.97
N LYS A 112 -12.89 5.97 -8.30
CA LYS A 112 -14.26 6.43 -7.95
C LYS A 112 -15.08 5.41 -7.14
N GLY A 113 -14.43 4.52 -6.39
CA GLY A 113 -15.07 3.50 -5.56
C GLY A 113 -15.47 2.23 -6.33
N VAL A 114 -15.08 2.09 -7.60
CA VAL A 114 -15.34 0.87 -8.37
C VAL A 114 -14.48 -0.28 -7.84
N ARG A 115 -15.13 -1.34 -7.36
CA ARG A 115 -14.49 -2.58 -6.91
C ARG A 115 -14.37 -3.57 -8.08
N ASP A 116 -13.37 -3.35 -8.92
CA ASP A 116 -13.04 -4.26 -10.03
C ASP A 116 -11.73 -4.99 -9.77
N ILE A 117 -11.82 -6.32 -9.69
CA ILE A 117 -10.68 -7.19 -9.38
C ILE A 117 -9.63 -7.18 -10.49
N ASN A 118 -10.05 -7.00 -11.75
CA ASN A 118 -9.14 -6.89 -12.89
C ASN A 118 -8.28 -5.63 -12.83
N ILE A 119 -8.79 -4.57 -12.23
CA ILE A 119 -8.03 -3.33 -12.06
C ILE A 119 -7.18 -3.44 -10.80
N ARG A 120 -7.76 -3.91 -9.69
CA ARG A 120 -7.09 -3.95 -8.37
C ARG A 120 -5.84 -4.81 -8.35
N ILE A 121 -5.88 -5.99 -8.98
CA ILE A 121 -4.75 -6.93 -9.03
C ILE A 121 -3.60 -6.37 -9.87
N TRP A 122 -3.91 -5.58 -10.90
CA TRP A 122 -2.96 -5.05 -11.86
C TRP A 122 -2.55 -3.60 -11.56
N ASP A 123 -2.95 -3.05 -10.42
CA ASP A 123 -2.64 -1.67 -10.06
C ASP A 123 -1.13 -1.51 -9.84
N PRO A 124 -0.43 -0.71 -10.65
CA PRO A 124 1.01 -0.57 -10.51
C PRO A 124 1.41 0.50 -9.48
N HIS A 125 0.44 1.17 -8.85
CA HIS A 125 0.68 2.32 -7.99
C HIS A 125 0.41 1.98 -6.51
N ILE A 126 1.47 1.90 -5.73
CA ILE A 126 1.38 1.78 -4.27
C ILE A 126 1.59 3.18 -3.69
N ILE A 127 0.56 3.75 -3.08
CA ILE A 127 0.62 5.07 -2.45
C ILE A 127 1.00 4.88 -0.99
N LEU A 128 2.10 5.50 -0.59
CA LEU A 128 2.61 5.45 0.78
C LEU A 128 2.44 6.81 1.45
N ILE A 129 1.66 6.85 2.53
CA ILE A 129 1.44 8.06 3.32
C ILE A 129 2.58 8.24 4.33
N ASP A 130 2.99 9.49 4.58
CA ASP A 130 3.98 9.81 5.61
C ASP A 130 3.61 9.17 6.96
N GLY A 131 4.58 8.49 7.58
CA GLY A 131 4.42 7.79 8.85
C GLY A 131 3.78 6.41 8.77
N ALA A 132 3.29 5.96 7.61
CA ALA A 132 2.81 4.58 7.44
C ALA A 132 3.94 3.56 7.59
N VAL A 133 3.62 2.37 8.10
CA VAL A 133 4.56 1.24 8.11
C VAL A 133 4.36 0.39 6.86
N VAL A 134 5.44 0.07 6.16
CA VAL A 134 5.48 -0.95 5.13
C VAL A 134 5.96 -2.24 5.77
N LEU A 135 5.04 -3.20 5.86
CA LEU A 135 5.28 -4.53 6.38
C LEU A 135 5.90 -5.41 5.30
N ASP A 136 7.11 -5.90 5.56
CA ASP A 136 7.81 -6.91 4.74
C ASP A 136 7.60 -8.33 5.34
N ASP A 137 8.37 -9.32 4.89
CA ASP A 137 8.27 -10.71 5.33
C ASP A 137 8.45 -10.89 6.85
N THR A 138 9.26 -10.01 7.47
CA THR A 138 9.51 -10.00 8.91
C THR A 138 9.29 -8.60 9.49
N PHE A 139 9.06 -8.50 10.80
CA PHE A 139 8.92 -7.20 11.45
C PHE A 139 10.23 -6.41 11.43
N GLU A 140 11.36 -7.12 11.44
CA GLU A 140 12.71 -6.57 11.41
C GLU A 140 13.06 -5.96 10.04
N ASP A 141 12.53 -6.54 8.95
CA ASP A 141 12.68 -6.02 7.58
C ASP A 141 11.64 -4.94 7.24
N SER A 142 10.67 -4.71 8.12
CA SER A 142 9.62 -3.72 7.94
C SER A 142 10.14 -2.32 8.30
N TRP A 143 9.59 -1.31 7.63
CA TRP A 143 10.10 0.07 7.74
C TRP A 143 8.97 1.10 7.75
N ARG A 144 9.26 2.27 8.32
CA ARG A 144 8.33 3.40 8.37
C ARG A 144 8.66 4.40 7.28
N VAL A 145 7.64 4.83 6.55
CA VAL A 145 7.78 5.82 5.48
C VAL A 145 8.02 7.19 6.09
N LYS A 146 9.07 7.88 5.63
CA LYS A 146 9.25 9.30 5.85
C LYS A 146 9.23 10.05 4.52
N VAL A 147 8.19 10.83 4.28
CA VAL A 147 8.06 11.61 3.04
C VAL A 147 8.79 12.93 3.18
N LYS A 148 9.82 13.12 2.35
CA LYS A 148 10.44 14.41 2.11
C LYS A 148 9.74 15.09 0.94
N VAL A 149 8.89 16.06 1.25
CA VAL A 149 8.21 16.85 0.23
C VAL A 149 9.24 17.70 -0.51
N VAL A 150 9.32 17.52 -1.82
CA VAL A 150 9.99 18.48 -2.70
C VAL A 150 8.95 19.49 -3.16
N GLN A 151 9.15 20.76 -2.81
CA GLN A 151 8.39 21.83 -3.45
C GLN A 151 8.71 21.76 -4.94
N GLY A 152 7.70 21.46 -5.76
CA GLY A 152 7.84 21.69 -7.19
C GLY A 152 8.10 23.18 -7.37
N ASP A 153 9.16 23.53 -8.09
CA ASP A 153 9.36 24.91 -8.54
C ASP A 153 8.02 25.41 -9.10
N ASP A 154 7.56 26.55 -8.60
CA ASP A 154 6.46 27.32 -9.16
C ASP A 154 6.73 27.55 -10.65
N LYS A 155 6.27 26.63 -11.50
CA LYS A 155 6.12 26.93 -12.91
C LYS A 155 4.84 27.72 -13.05
N ALA A 156 4.97 29.01 -12.75
CA ALA A 156 4.17 30.06 -13.35
C ALA A 156 4.11 29.81 -14.87
N ASN A 157 2.89 29.57 -15.37
CA ASN A 157 2.50 29.77 -16.75
C ASN A 157 1.06 30.29 -16.75
#